data_AF-K1S2E1-F1
#
_entry.id   AF-K1S2E1-F1
#
_cell.length_a   1.000
_cell.length_b   1.000
_cell.length_c   1.000
_cell.angle_alpha   90.00
_cell.angle_beta   90.00
_cell.angle_gamma   90.00
#
_symmetry.space_group_name_H-M   'P 1'
#
loop_
_entity.id
_entity.type
_entity.pdbx_description
1 polymer ?
#
loop_
_entity_poly.entity_id
_entity_poly.type
_entity_poly.pdbx_seq_one_letter_code
_entity_poly.pdbx_strand_id
1 'polypeptide(L)' 'RQMKPKMMQEAIENAEQTAAQFAENSKSKIDKIMNADQGQFSIEDRDSNTPYIKKVRVVTTVTYSLKD' A
#
# COMPACT_ATOMS: atom_id res chain seq x y z
N ARG A 1 15.50 8.84 8.09
CA ARG A 1 15.00 9.02 6.70
C ARG A 1 14.71 7.71 5.96
N GLN A 2 15.19 6.54 6.44
CA GLN A 2 15.05 5.26 5.73
C GLN A 2 13.69 4.57 5.90
N MET A 3 12.86 4.96 6.89
CA MET A 3 11.57 4.30 7.12
C MET A 3 10.54 4.58 6.02
N LYS A 4 10.47 5.83 5.51
CA LYS A 4 9.46 6.18 4.50
C LYS A 4 9.58 5.35 3.21
N PRO A 5 10.77 5.21 2.59
CA PRO A 5 10.93 4.35 1.42
C PRO A 5 10.57 2.88 1.70
N LYS A 6 10.98 2.34 2.85
CA LYS A 6 10.68 0.96 3.24
C LYS A 6 9.18 0.72 3.41
N MET A 7 8.47 1.65 4.06
CA MET A 7 7.00 1.59 4.22
C MET A 7 6.27 1.63 2.88
N MET A 8 6.77 2.40 1.91
CA MET A 8 6.19 2.41 0.56
C MET A 8 6.37 1.06 -0.13
N GLN A 9 7.58 0.51 -0.09
CA GLN A 9 7.88 -0.76 -0.73
C GLN A 9 6.99 -1.87 -0.19
N GLU A 10 6.86 -1.96 1.13
CA GLU A 10 5.98 -2.93 1.79
C GLU A 10 4.50 -2.73 1.41
N ALA A 11 4.03 -1.48 1.31
CA ALA A 11 2.66 -1.19 0.88
C ALA A 11 2.40 -1.61 -0.57
N ILE A 12 3.36 -1.38 -1.46
CA ILE A 12 3.26 -1.75 -2.88
C ILE A 12 3.27 -3.27 -3.03
N GLU A 13 4.16 -3.97 -2.33
CA GLU A 13 4.26 -5.43 -2.35
C GLU A 13 2.97 -6.09 -1.86
N ASN A 14 2.40 -5.59 -0.76
CA ASN A 14 1.10 -6.06 -0.25
C ASN A 14 -0.04 -5.81 -1.26
N ALA A 15 -0.05 -4.66 -1.92
CA ALA A 15 -1.06 -4.34 -2.93
C ALA A 15 -0.94 -5.25 -4.16
N GLU A 16 0.27 -5.56 -4.61
CA GLU A 16 0.53 -6.48 -5.72
C GLU A 16 0.10 -7.91 -5.38
N GLN A 17 0.46 -8.41 -4.19
CA GLN A 17 0.01 -9.73 -3.72
C GLN A 17 -1.52 -9.83 -3.67
N THR A 18 -2.18 -8.79 -3.18
CA THR A 18 -3.64 -8.72 -3.12
C THR A 18 -4.24 -8.74 -4.52
N ALA A 19 -3.70 -7.94 -5.44
CA ALA A 19 -4.15 -7.91 -6.84
C ALA A 19 -3.94 -9.27 -7.53
N ALA A 20 -2.86 -9.99 -7.21
CA ALA A 20 -2.57 -11.31 -7.77
C ALA A 20 -3.62 -12.32 -7.33
N GLN A 21 -3.98 -12.29 -6.05
CA GLN A 21 -5.04 -13.14 -5.51
C GLN A 21 -6.41 -12.85 -6.16
N PHE A 22 -6.73 -11.57 -6.42
CA PHE A 22 -7.95 -11.21 -7.17
C PHE A 22 -7.93 -11.76 -8.59
N ALA A 23 -6.81 -11.64 -9.29
CA ALA A 23 -6.64 -12.15 -10.65
C ALA A 23 -6.82 -13.67 -10.69
N GLU A 24 -6.16 -14.40 -9.79
CA GLU A 24 -6.28 -15.85 -9.68
C GLU A 24 -7.74 -16.27 -9.42
N ASN A 25 -8.41 -15.60 -8.47
CA ASN A 25 -9.81 -15.85 -8.16
C ASN A 25 -10.76 -15.54 -9.34
N SER A 26 -10.40 -14.59 -10.21
CA SER A 26 -11.18 -14.24 -11.40
C SER A 26 -10.81 -15.05 -12.65
N LYS A 27 -9.87 -15.99 -12.55
CA LYS A 27 -9.26 -16.71 -13.70
C LYS A 27 -8.59 -15.79 -14.72
N SER A 28 -8.10 -14.64 -14.27
CA SER A 28 -7.33 -13.70 -15.08
C SER A 28 -5.92 -13.57 -14.52
N LYS A 29 -5.07 -12.79 -15.18
CA LYS A 29 -3.72 -12.45 -14.76
C LYS A 29 -3.61 -10.94 -14.60
N ILE A 30 -2.78 -10.50 -13.66
CA ILE A 30 -2.36 -9.10 -13.61
C ILE A 30 -1.65 -8.77 -14.92
N ASP A 31 -2.01 -7.64 -15.53
CA ASP A 31 -1.38 -7.12 -16.73
C ASP A 31 -0.53 -5.88 -16.37
N LYS A 32 -1.07 -4.66 -16.53
CA LYS A 32 -0.34 -3.42 -16.30
C LYS A 32 -0.94 -2.60 -15.17
N ILE A 33 -0.11 -1.76 -14.57
CA ILE A 33 -0.57 -0.70 -13.67
C ILE A 33 -1.25 0.37 -14.52
N MET A 34 -2.52 0.63 -14.22
CA MET A 34 -3.33 1.66 -14.85
C MET A 34 -3.20 3.00 -14.13
N ASN A 35 -3.13 2.96 -12.80
CA ASN A 35 -2.97 4.15 -11.98
C ASN A 35 -2.19 3.80 -10.72
N ALA A 36 -1.36 4.74 -10.25
CA ALA A 36 -0.66 4.64 -8.99
C ALA A 36 -0.68 6.00 -8.31
N ASP A 37 -1.30 6.06 -7.14
CA ASP A 37 -1.41 7.26 -6.33
C ASP A 37 -0.89 7.01 -4.93
N GLN A 38 -0.15 7.98 -4.39
CA GLN A 38 0.40 7.91 -3.06
C GLN A 38 -0.14 9.03 -2.20
N GLY A 39 -0.89 8.65 -1.17
CA GLY A 39 -1.36 9.57 -0.14
C GLY A 39 -0.22 10.12 0.72
N GLN A 40 -0.49 11.23 1.39
CA GLN A 40 0.47 11.83 2.32
C GLN A 40 0.70 10.95 3.55
N PHE A 41 1.88 11.07 4.14
CA PHE A 41 2.15 10.46 5.44
C PHE A 41 1.40 11.21 6.53
N SER A 42 0.60 10.48 7.32
CA SER A 42 0.07 10.99 8.58
C SER A 42 0.91 10.48 9.75
N ILE A 43 1.15 11.36 10.72
CA ILE A 43 1.89 11.06 11.94
C ILE A 43 1.03 11.54 13.10
N GLU A 44 0.57 10.61 13.92
CA GLU A 44 -0.32 10.85 15.04
C GLU A 44 0.25 10.22 16.30
N ASP A 45 -0.17 10.70 17.46
CA ASP A 45 0.24 10.10 18.73
C ASP A 45 -0.45 8.75 18.91
N ARG A 46 0.26 7.78 19.52
CA ARG A 46 -0.33 6.46 19.76
C ARG A 46 -1.60 6.58 20.62
N ASP A 47 -1.49 7.36 21.69
CA ASP A 47 -2.51 7.71 22.68
C ASP A 47 -2.09 8.98 23.44
N SER A 48 -3.04 9.60 24.15
CA SER A 48 -2.82 10.85 24.88
C SER A 48 -1.82 10.74 26.04
N ASN A 49 -1.58 9.53 26.56
CA ASN A 49 -0.73 9.29 27.72
C ASN A 49 0.72 8.97 27.34
N THR A 50 0.98 8.62 26.07
CA THR A 50 2.31 8.30 25.54
C THR A 50 2.58 9.01 24.21
N PRO A 51 2.57 10.36 24.18
CA PRO A 51 2.72 11.15 22.95
C PRO A 51 4.11 11.01 22.30
N TYR A 52 5.10 10.48 23.00
CA TYR A 52 6.42 10.18 22.44
C TYR A 52 6.41 8.97 21.50
N ILE A 53 5.37 8.13 21.55
CA ILE A 53 5.17 7.02 20.62
C ILE A 53 4.25 7.51 19.50
N LYS A 54 4.75 7.48 18.25
CA LYS A 54 4.01 7.96 17.08
C LYS A 54 3.51 6.79 16.22
N LYS A 55 2.28 6.88 15.74
CA LYS A 55 1.72 6.08 14.66
C LYS A 55 1.99 6.80 13.34
N VAL A 56 2.68 6.13 12.43
CA VAL A 56 2.95 6.64 11.08
C VAL A 56 2.13 5.81 10.10
N ARG A 57 1.34 6.47 9.26
CA ARG A 57 0.53 5.83 8.22
C ARG A 57 0.80 6.47 6.87
N VAL A 58 0.82 5.65 5.83
CA VAL A 58 0.81 6.06 4.43
C VAL A 58 -0.13 5.13 3.69
N VAL A 59 -0.94 5.68 2.78
CA VAL A 59 -1.87 4.91 1.96
C VAL A 59 -1.38 5.02 0.52
N THR A 60 -1.16 3.89 -0.13
CA THR A 60 -0.80 3.82 -1.56
C THR A 60 -1.90 3.07 -2.28
N THR A 61 -2.43 3.66 -3.34
CA THR A 61 -3.49 3.08 -4.15
C THR A 61 -2.93 2.74 -5.51
N VAL A 62 -2.94 1.45 -5.86
CA VAL A 62 -2.50 0.98 -7.18
C VAL A 62 -3.66 0.25 -7.85
N THR A 63 -3.95 0.61 -9.09
CA THR A 63 -5.00 -0.01 -9.91
C THR A 63 -4.33 -0.80 -11.03
N TYR A 64 -4.67 -2.09 -11.13
CA TYR A 64 -4.17 -2.99 -12.17
C TYR A 64 -5.26 -3.31 -13.18
N SER A 65 -4.90 -3.45 -14.45
CA SER A 65 -5.74 -4.16 -15.41
C SER A 65 -5.55 -5.67 -15.26
N LEU A 66 -6.62 -6.41 -15.50
CA LEU A 66 -6.59 -7.87 -15.59
C LEU A 66 -6.77 -8.30 -17.04
N LYS A 67 -6.12 -9.39 -17.41
CA LYS A 67 -6.19 -10.00 -18.73
C LYS A 67 -6.31 -11.51 -18.60
N ASP A 68 -7.15 -12.13 -19.42
CA ASP A 68 -7.34 -13.58 -19.45
C ASP A 68 -6.15 -14.33 -20.09
#